data_AF-A0A8S9FD26-F1
#
_entry.id   AF-A0A8S9FD26-F1
#
_cell.length_a   1.000
_cell.length_b   1.000
_cell.length_c   1.000
_cell.angle_alpha   90.00
_cell.angle_beta   90.00
_cell.angle_gamma   90.00
#
_symmetry.space_group_name_H-M   'P 1'
#
loop_
_entity.id
_entity.type
_entity.pdbx_description
1 polymer ?
#
loop_
_entity_poly.entity_id
_entity_poly.type
_entity_poly.pdbx_seq_one_letter_code
_entity_poly.pdbx_strand_id
1 'polypeptide(L)'
;MDLLIKTAIEAKNEDYGTQLEFVEYVSANVTAAQGFCFYITLWAKDLSSPDPEPKLYQTLVRKFRDEMHVHEFKLKPPQQE
;
A
#
# COMPACT_ATOMS: atom_id res chain seq x y z
N MET A 1 9.24 6.80 -4.46
CA MET A 1 8.38 5.63 -4.19
C MET A 1 7.79 5.72 -2.79
N ASP A 2 8.63 6.14 -1.84
CA ASP A 2 8.32 6.30 -0.41
C ASP A 2 7.08 7.16 -0.15
N LEU A 3 6.93 8.29 -0.86
CA LEU A 3 5.74 9.14 -0.71
C LEU A 3 4.43 8.40 -1.05
N LEU A 4 4.41 7.61 -2.14
CA LEU A 4 3.23 6.86 -2.55
C LEU A 4 2.86 5.81 -1.50
N ILE A 5 3.87 5.09 -0.99
CA ILE A 5 3.70 4.07 0.05
C ILE A 5 3.21 4.69 1.35
N LYS A 6 3.82 5.79 1.79
CA LYS A 6 3.44 6.51 3.00
C LYS A 6 1.98 6.97 2.93
N THR A 7 1.59 7.63 1.84
CA THR A 7 0.20 8.05 1.63
C THR A 7 -0.77 6.87 1.63
N ALA A 8 -0.40 5.74 1.03
CA ALA A 8 -1.24 4.54 1.02
C ALA A 8 -1.44 3.95 2.43
N ILE A 9 -0.39 3.90 3.24
CA ILE A 9 -0.45 3.43 4.63
C ILE A 9 -1.26 4.38 5.50
N GLU A 10 -1.01 5.68 5.40
CA GLU A 10 -1.74 6.71 6.15
C GLU A 10 -3.24 6.67 5.84
N ALA A 11 -3.61 6.61 4.55
CA ALA A 11 -5.01 6.48 4.14
C ALA A 11 -5.64 5.19 4.69
N LYS A 12 -4.93 4.05 4.64
CA LYS A 12 -5.45 2.79 5.17
C LYS A 12 -5.66 2.83 6.68
N ASN A 13 -4.72 3.45 7.41
CA ASN A 13 -4.79 3.62 8.86
C ASN A 13 -5.96 4.53 9.25
N GLU A 14 -6.16 5.64 8.52
CA GLU A 14 -7.27 6.58 8.74
C GLU A 14 -8.64 5.95 8.43
N ASP A 15 -8.80 5.33 7.26
CA ASP A 15 -10.08 4.80 6.79
C ASP A 15 -10.59 3.60 7.61
N TYR A 16 -9.67 2.77 8.11
CA TYR A 16 -10.02 1.50 8.79
C TYR A 16 -9.62 1.46 10.27
N GLY A 17 -9.05 2.54 10.82
CA GLY A 17 -8.57 2.57 12.20
C GLY A 17 -7.44 1.57 12.48
N THR A 18 -6.67 1.21 11.46
CA THR A 18 -5.55 0.26 11.58
C THR A 18 -4.25 0.98 11.99
N GLN A 19 -3.25 0.23 12.46
CA GLN A 19 -1.93 0.75 12.81
C GLN A 19 -0.85 0.05 11.98
N LEU A 20 -1.00 0.08 10.66
CA LEU A 20 -0.01 -0.47 9.74
C LEU A 20 1.26 0.37 9.74
N GLU A 21 2.38 -0.31 9.95
CA GLU A 21 3.73 0.23 9.80
C GLU A 21 4.36 -0.39 8.54
N PHE A 22 4.91 0.47 7.68
CA PHE A 22 5.67 0.04 6.50
C PHE A 22 6.95 -0.69 6.92
N VAL A 23 7.21 -1.85 6.33
CA VAL A 23 8.40 -2.67 6.59
C VAL A 23 9.36 -2.61 5.40
N GLU A 24 8.92 -3.03 4.22
CA GLU A 24 9.79 -3.14 3.06
C GLU A 24 9.02 -3.00 1.74
N TYR A 25 9.65 -2.38 0.74
CA TYR A 25 9.15 -2.34 -0.62
C TYR A 25 9.55 -3.60 -1.39
N VAL A 26 8.60 -4.23 -2.09
CA VAL A 26 8.88 -5.45 -2.89
C VAL A 26 8.96 -5.13 -4.38
N SER A 27 7.88 -4.58 -4.95
CA SER A 27 7.82 -4.31 -6.38
C SER A 27 6.74 -3.29 -6.72
N ALA A 28 6.85 -2.69 -7.90
CA ALA A 28 5.83 -1.81 -8.43
C ALA A 28 5.74 -1.91 -9.94
N ASN A 29 4.50 -1.89 -10.45
CA ASN A 29 4.22 -1.70 -11.87
C ASN A 29 3.60 -0.33 -12.07
N VAL A 30 3.96 0.35 -13.15
CA VAL A 30 3.49 1.71 -13.44
C VAL A 30 2.79 1.72 -14.80
N THR A 31 1.57 2.26 -14.82
CA THR A 31 0.78 2.40 -16.05
C THR A 31 0.36 3.86 -16.24
N ALA A 32 0.48 4.37 -17.47
CA ALA A 32 -0.01 5.71 -17.82
C ALA A 32 -1.54 5.68 -18.05
N ALA A 33 -2.29 6.47 -17.29
CA ALA A 33 -3.76 6.52 -17.37
C ALA A 33 -4.29 7.88 -16.89
N GLN A 34 -4.19 8.92 -17.74
CA GLN A 34 -4.42 10.33 -17.36
C GLN A 34 -3.74 10.64 -16.01
N GLY A 35 -2.40 10.65 -16.03
CA GLY A 35 -1.55 10.52 -14.85
C GLY A 35 -0.83 9.18 -14.82
N PHE A 36 -0.38 8.76 -13.64
CA PHE A 36 0.30 7.50 -13.42
C PHE A 36 -0.39 6.68 -12.34
N CYS A 37 -0.68 5.42 -12.66
CA CYS A 37 -1.17 4.42 -11.71
C CYS A 37 0.01 3.56 -11.26
N PHE A 38 0.23 3.51 -9.95
CA PHE A 38 1.28 2.72 -9.31
C PHE A 38 0.64 1.52 -8.60
N TYR A 39 0.92 0.32 -9.10
CA TYR A 39 0.51 -0.94 -8.50
C TYR A 39 1.67 -1.45 -7.65
N ILE A 40 1.62 -1.19 -6.36
CA ILE A 40 2.72 -1.37 -5.42
C ILE A 40 2.48 -2.63 -4.60
N THR A 41 3.53 -3.44 -4.44
CA THR A 41 3.57 -4.56 -3.50
C THR A 41 4.58 -4.22 -2.40
N LEU A 42 4.18 -4.33 -1.14
CA LEU A 42 4.98 -3.96 0.02
C LEU A 42 4.68 -4.84 1.23
N TRP A 43 5.66 -5.02 2.10
CA TRP A 43 5.48 -5.58 3.43
C TRP A 43 5.07 -4.49 4.41
N ALA A 44 4.05 -4.77 5.20
CA ALA A 44 3.66 -3.96 6.34
C ALA A 44 3.23 -4.86 7.49
N LYS A 45 3.36 -4.40 8.73
CA LYS A 45 2.88 -5.12 9.93
C LYS A 45 1.86 -4.25 10.65
N ASP A 46 0.87 -4.89 11.26
CA ASP A 46 -0.16 -4.19 12.04
C ASP A 46 0.23 -4.16 13.51
N LEU A 47 0.61 -2.98 14.00
CA LEU A 47 1.03 -2.77 15.39
C LEU A 47 -0.12 -2.85 16.39
N SER A 48 -1.38 -2.88 15.93
CA SER A 48 -2.53 -3.13 16.80
C SER A 48 -2.65 -4.60 17.22
N SER A 49 -1.94 -5.51 16.53
CA SER A 49 -1.89 -6.94 16.88
C SER A 49 -0.93 -7.19 18.06
N PRO A 50 -1.25 -8.10 19.00
CA PRO A 50 -0.35 -8.49 20.08
C PRO A 50 0.95 -9.14 19.59
N ASP A 51 0.92 -9.75 18.40
CA ASP A 51 2.09 -10.25 17.68
C ASP A 51 2.06 -9.69 16.24
N PRO A 52 2.76 -8.58 15.98
CA PRO A 52 2.70 -7.88 14.70
C PRO A 52 3.59 -8.57 13.65
N GLU A 53 3.06 -9.61 13.02
CA GLU A 53 3.73 -10.28 11.90
C GLU A 53 3.65 -9.43 10.61
N PRO A 54 4.77 -9.27 9.87
CA PRO A 54 4.76 -8.64 8.55
C PRO A 54 3.91 -9.44 7.56
N LYS A 55 2.98 -8.75 6.89
CA LYS A 55 2.14 -9.30 5.83
C LYS A 55 2.40 -8.55 4.52
N LEU A 56 2.20 -9.25 3.42
CA LEU A 56 2.39 -8.71 2.09
C LEU A 56 1.08 -8.04 1.64
N TYR A 57 1.18 -6.77 1.27
CA TYR A 57 0.05 -5.96 0.80
C TYR A 57 0.26 -5.53 -0.65
N GLN A 58 -0.85 -5.31 -1.34
CA GLN A 58 -0.90 -4.65 -2.64
C GLN A 58 -1.74 -3.39 -2.54
N THR A 59 -1.23 -2.30 -3.08
CA THR A 59 -1.94 -1.02 -3.13
C THR A 59 -1.88 -0.40 -4.53
N LEU A 60 -2.97 0.25 -4.92
CA LEU A 60 -3.07 1.03 -6.14
C LEU A 60 -3.14 2.51 -5.77
N VAL A 61 -2.10 3.26 -6.14
CA VAL A 61 -2.06 4.71 -5.94
C VAL A 61 -2.05 5.38 -7.31
N ARG A 62 -3.00 6.28 -7.57
CA ARG A 62 -3.02 7.12 -8.76
C ARG A 62 -2.46 8.48 -8.41
N LYS A 63 -1.49 8.96 -9.20
CA LYS A 63 -0.97 10.33 -9.13
C LYS A 63 -1.30 11.08 -10.41
N PHE A 64 -1.98 12.21 -10.28
CA PHE A 64 -2.23 13.13 -11.38
C PHE A 64 -1.93 14.56 -10.94
N ARG A 65 -0.91 15.18 -11.55
CA ARG A 65 -0.39 16.48 -11.10
C ARG A 65 -0.04 16.43 -9.61
N ASP A 66 -0.65 17.29 -8.80
CA ASP A 66 -0.47 17.40 -7.35
C ASP A 66 -1.44 16.52 -6.55
N GLU A 67 -2.38 15.85 -7.22
CA GLU A 67 -3.36 14.96 -6.58
C GLU A 67 -2.82 13.53 -6.50
N MET A 68 -2.98 12.91 -5.33
CA MET A 68 -2.70 11.50 -5.07
C MET A 68 -3.94 10.83 -4.48
N HIS A 69 -4.32 9.70 -5.05
CA HIS A 69 -5.51 8.97 -4.63
C HIS A 69 -5.20 7.49 -4.46
N VAL A 70 -5.57 6.93 -3.32
CA VAL A 70 -5.37 5.52 -2.98
C VAL A 70 -6.66 4.79 -3.35
N HIS A 71 -6.64 4.01 -4.43
CA HIS A 71 -7.82 3.31 -4.92
C HIS A 71 -8.04 1.96 -4.23
N GLU A 72 -6.96 1.24 -3.95
CA GLU A 72 -7.02 -0.06 -3.30
C GLU A 72 -5.87 -0.22 -2.32
N PHE A 73 -6.15 -0.91 -1.21
CA PHE A 73 -5.14 -1.37 -0.26
C PHE A 73 -5.62 -2.67 0.38
N LYS A 74 -5.04 -3.80 -0.05
CA LYS A 74 -5.48 -5.15 0.34
C LYS A 74 -4.30 -6.06 0.61
N LEU A 75 -4.53 -7.08 1.44
CA LEU A 75 -3.59 -8.18 1.63
C LEU A 75 -3.40 -8.92 0.31
N LYS A 76 -2.15 -9.23 -0.03
CA LYS A 76 -1.85 -10.14 -1.14
C LYS A 76 -2.25 -11.55 -0.71
N PRO A 77 -3.10 -12.27 -1.46
CA PRO A 77 -3.40 -13.65 -1.12
C PRO A 77 -2.09 -14.47 -1.18
N PRO A 78 -1.88 -15.44 -0.26
CA PRO A 78 -0.79 -16.39 -0.42
C PRO A 78 -0.97 -17.09 -1.76
N GLN A 79 0.07 -17.09 -2.60
CA GLN A 79 0.05 -17.86 -3.83
C GLN A 79 -0.09 -19.33 -3.42
N GLN A 80 -1.25 -19.92 -3.69
CA GLN A 80 -1.40 -21.36 -3.63
C GLN A 80 -0.55 -21.92 -4.78
N GLU A 81 0.50 -22.67 -4.45
CA GLU A 81 1.32 -23.44 -5.39
C GLU A 81 0.51 -24.54 -6.08
#